data_AF-B6QB20-F1
#
_entry.id   AF-B6QB20-F1
#
_cell.length_a   1.000
_cell.length_b   1.000
_cell.length_c   1.000
_cell.angle_alpha   90.00
_cell.angle_beta   90.00
_cell.angle_gamma   90.00
#
_symmetry.space_group_name_H-M   'P 1'
#
loop_
_entity.id
_entity.type
_entity.pdbx_description
1 polymer ?
#
loop_
_entity_poly.entity_id
_entity_poly.type
_entity_poly.pdbx_seq_one_letter_code
_entity_poly.pdbx_strand_id
1 'polypeptide(L)'
;MAVGRDIPKWQLPQAIEYRIDEKKALAVFFLCPLDESEIGEVCKKIVVIDESWTERPDGELWPVVPVPWIHSQTPPLSSIFDIRGSVFIDEESMRTDTAIVVQSVGDPDSRVARVPLGRVNLIAQSLMSREIPFSELVSPSAIISIEQTQADPLEPAAQQSHVPVYALPAHLPRHLKIEPLTLTLISLVYLSEDETTRLKATVTMSEQISDVVIYNWPDEENPCSREDLYRLFSQLELDIHAGCDEIYALFIDRKCDGSYQILRAQKYICKFYQGVIDDLKEQFIDLRDLKEPRLAADFWHMMWNPWPDGKNGDSWNSSRASTRLYNNQVAMLGNYAEIVPNPDKLVMGLYHPIFVLSPMTDADLRLIRSYIMREAETADEWCLYNVSKKLESPDIGSLMQWFNESTESPSYFMAVDSTTLKIARSAMSQVQSLKRGKIDPSRALLIASDEPIRVEFNDDESCNAYAEVRLGYAYARQSADDAFSTCTNLSLANMYFHECVEIEDEETWEYVDEWLESNPVIDELEEYGPAIVSAGAYYPGEQTMRKPKIFE
;
A
#
# COMPACT_ATOMS: atom_id res chain seq x y z
N MET A 1 -9.57 -21.06 25.36
CA MET A 1 -10.06 -19.79 24.77
C MET A 1 -8.84 -19.16 24.15
N ALA A 2 -8.70 -19.29 22.83
CA ALA A 2 -7.67 -18.56 22.10
C ALA A 2 -8.01 -17.08 22.23
N VAL A 3 -7.04 -16.27 22.60
CA VAL A 3 -7.15 -14.81 22.44
C VAL A 3 -7.26 -14.62 20.93
N GLY A 4 -8.45 -14.23 20.45
CA GLY A 4 -8.69 -14.00 19.04
C GLY A 4 -7.69 -12.94 18.55
N ARG A 5 -7.00 -13.21 17.43
CA ARG A 5 -6.28 -12.15 16.73
C ARG A 5 -7.33 -11.20 16.18
N ASP A 6 -7.14 -9.90 16.33
CA ASP A 6 -8.03 -8.91 15.71
C ASP A 6 -7.98 -9.07 14.19
N ILE A 7 -9.14 -9.01 13.53
CA ILE A 7 -9.25 -9.14 12.08
C ILE A 7 -8.64 -7.90 11.44
N PRO A 8 -7.69 -8.04 10.51
CA PRO A 8 -7.07 -6.89 9.89
C PRO A 8 -8.06 -6.04 9.09
N LYS A 9 -7.91 -4.71 9.13
CA LYS A 9 -8.90 -3.77 8.56
C LYS A 9 -9.15 -3.99 7.06
N TRP A 10 -8.12 -4.34 6.29
CA TRP A 10 -8.23 -4.61 4.85
C TRP A 10 -8.93 -5.93 4.50
N GLN A 11 -9.19 -6.79 5.48
CA GLN A 11 -10.02 -7.99 5.32
C GLN A 11 -11.48 -7.75 5.73
N LEU A 12 -11.78 -6.62 6.37
CA LEU A 12 -13.15 -6.23 6.67
C LEU A 12 -13.85 -5.76 5.40
N PRO A 13 -15.17 -6.01 5.26
CA PRO A 13 -15.98 -5.37 4.22
C PRO A 13 -15.80 -3.85 4.24
N GLN A 14 -15.67 -3.24 3.07
CA GLN A 14 -15.50 -1.80 2.94
C GLN A 14 -16.71 -1.20 2.23
N ALA A 15 -17.30 -0.16 2.82
CA ALA A 15 -18.30 0.65 2.12
C ALA A 15 -17.64 1.48 1.02
N ILE A 16 -18.28 1.56 -0.16
CA ILE A 16 -17.76 2.34 -1.29
C ILE A 16 -18.49 3.69 -1.36
N GLU A 17 -17.77 4.78 -1.07
CA GLU A 17 -18.28 6.14 -1.17
C GLU A 17 -18.19 6.66 -2.62
N TYR A 18 -19.31 6.61 -3.37
CA TYR A 18 -19.48 7.44 -4.58
C TYR A 18 -20.25 8.71 -4.20
N ARG A 19 -20.19 9.74 -5.07
CA ARG A 19 -20.95 10.99 -4.87
C ARG A 19 -22.41 10.67 -4.53
N ILE A 20 -22.83 11.14 -3.36
CA ILE A 20 -24.11 10.88 -2.69
C ILE A 20 -25.33 11.17 -3.59
N ASP A 21 -25.16 12.01 -4.61
CA ASP A 21 -26.24 12.40 -5.52
C ASP A 21 -26.71 11.29 -6.49
N GLU A 22 -26.01 10.14 -6.57
CA GLU A 22 -26.29 9.09 -7.57
C GLU A 22 -26.70 7.72 -6.98
N LYS A 23 -26.53 7.47 -5.68
CA LYS A 23 -26.79 6.17 -5.07
C LYS A 23 -28.18 6.11 -4.41
N LYS A 24 -29.00 5.15 -4.83
CA LYS A 24 -30.38 4.98 -4.35
C LYS A 24 -30.58 3.86 -3.33
N ALA A 25 -29.58 3.03 -3.04
CA ALA A 25 -29.70 1.90 -2.11
C ALA A 25 -28.84 2.05 -0.83
N LEU A 26 -29.23 1.31 0.21
CA LEU A 26 -28.55 1.25 1.51
C LEU A 26 -27.79 -0.07 1.67
N ALA A 27 -26.47 0.00 1.86
CA ALA A 27 -25.67 -1.16 2.25
C ALA A 27 -25.90 -1.51 3.73
N VAL A 28 -26.20 -2.78 4.01
CA VAL A 28 -26.42 -3.30 5.37
C VAL A 28 -25.37 -4.35 5.66
N PHE A 29 -24.48 -4.05 6.61
CA PHE A 29 -23.33 -4.88 6.95
C PHE A 29 -23.67 -5.86 8.07
N PHE A 30 -23.55 -7.15 7.79
CA PHE A 30 -23.74 -8.20 8.79
C PHE A 30 -22.39 -8.49 9.46
N LEU A 31 -22.36 -8.41 10.79
CA LEU A 31 -21.18 -8.63 11.64
C LEU A 31 -21.25 -9.98 12.36
N CYS A 32 -22.06 -10.90 11.84
CA CYS A 32 -22.16 -12.26 12.33
C CYS A 32 -22.52 -13.20 11.17
N PRO A 33 -22.08 -14.47 11.21
CA PRO A 33 -22.44 -15.45 10.20
C PRO A 33 -23.95 -15.72 10.27
N LEU A 34 -24.65 -15.52 9.15
CA LEU A 34 -26.07 -15.76 8.98
C LEU A 34 -26.30 -16.46 7.63
N ASP A 35 -27.33 -17.29 7.56
CA ASP A 35 -27.73 -17.89 6.29
C ASP A 35 -28.50 -16.89 5.39
N GLU A 36 -28.66 -17.21 4.10
CA GLU A 36 -29.34 -16.33 3.12
C GLU A 36 -30.80 -16.06 3.53
N SER A 37 -31.46 -16.99 4.23
CA SER A 37 -32.83 -16.82 4.70
C SER A 37 -32.90 -15.81 5.84
N GLU A 38 -32.00 -15.90 6.81
CA GLU A 38 -31.90 -14.97 7.94
C GLU A 38 -31.58 -13.56 7.47
N ILE A 39 -30.61 -13.42 6.57
CA ILE A 39 -30.27 -12.14 5.91
C ILE A 39 -31.50 -11.57 5.21
N GLY A 40 -32.21 -12.39 4.45
CA GLY A 40 -33.40 -11.96 3.73
C GLY A 40 -34.53 -11.47 4.63
N GLU A 41 -34.78 -12.13 5.77
CA GLU A 41 -35.79 -11.69 6.72
C GLU A 41 -35.44 -10.35 7.39
N VAL A 42 -34.15 -10.10 7.67
CA VAL A 42 -33.70 -8.81 8.19
C VAL A 42 -33.88 -7.71 7.15
N CYS A 43 -33.42 -7.91 5.92
CA CYS A 43 -33.52 -6.93 4.85
C CYS A 43 -34.98 -6.57 4.54
N LYS A 44 -35.89 -7.56 4.49
CA LYS A 44 -37.33 -7.34 4.33
C LYS A 44 -37.92 -6.46 5.42
N LYS A 45 -37.47 -6.60 6.67
CA LYS A 45 -37.92 -5.73 7.78
C LYS A 45 -37.41 -4.30 7.66
N ILE A 46 -36.24 -4.08 7.05
CA ILE A 46 -35.67 -2.74 6.84
C ILE A 46 -36.41 -2.00 5.71
N VAL A 47 -36.86 -2.69 4.67
CA VAL A 47 -37.62 -2.09 3.54
C VAL A 47 -39.13 -2.02 3.80
N VAL A 48 -39.53 -1.94 5.06
CA VAL A 48 -40.92 -1.76 5.49
C VAL A 48 -41.02 -0.54 6.39
N ILE A 49 -42.12 0.19 6.24
CA ILE A 49 -42.42 1.35 7.06
C ILE A 49 -43.00 0.91 8.41
N ASP A 50 -42.38 1.35 9.51
CA ASP A 50 -42.99 1.29 10.83
C ASP A 50 -44.16 2.29 10.95
N GLU A 51 -45.38 1.82 10.71
CA GLU A 51 -46.59 2.65 10.82
C GLU A 51 -46.91 3.12 12.25
N SER A 52 -46.26 2.54 13.27
CA SER A 52 -46.37 3.03 14.64
C SER A 52 -45.48 4.25 14.93
N TRP A 53 -44.55 4.58 14.02
CA TRP A 53 -43.66 5.72 14.15
C TRP A 53 -44.29 6.98 13.55
N THR A 54 -45.05 7.70 14.37
CA THR A 54 -45.84 8.88 13.95
C THR A 54 -45.01 10.12 13.64
N GLU A 55 -43.77 10.19 14.13
CA GLU A 55 -42.85 11.33 13.98
C GLU A 55 -41.70 10.99 13.00
N ARG A 56 -41.93 10.05 12.07
CA ARG A 56 -40.91 9.63 11.11
C ARG A 56 -40.54 10.76 10.13
N PRO A 57 -39.28 10.81 9.65
CA PRO A 57 -38.90 11.67 8.53
C PRO A 57 -39.74 11.40 7.28
N ASP A 58 -39.99 12.45 6.50
CA ASP A 58 -40.59 12.31 5.17
C ASP A 58 -39.57 11.72 4.18
N GLY A 59 -39.95 10.70 3.41
CA GLY A 59 -39.06 10.07 2.43
C GLY A 59 -39.63 8.80 1.82
N GLU A 60 -39.10 8.40 0.66
CA GLU A 60 -39.36 7.09 0.05
C GLU A 60 -38.33 6.08 0.57
N LEU A 61 -38.74 4.83 0.78
CA LEU A 61 -37.80 3.78 1.19
C LEU A 61 -36.82 3.47 0.06
N TRP A 62 -35.55 3.35 0.40
CA TRP A 62 -34.48 2.95 -0.50
C TRP A 62 -34.36 1.42 -0.55
N PRO A 63 -33.91 0.82 -1.66
CA PRO A 63 -33.53 -0.58 -1.69
C PRO A 63 -32.40 -0.87 -0.69
N VAL A 64 -32.29 -2.12 -0.27
CA VAL A 64 -31.26 -2.59 0.68
C VAL A 64 -30.36 -3.62 0.02
N VAL A 65 -29.06 -3.38 0.07
CA VAL A 65 -28.01 -4.29 -0.40
C VAL A 65 -27.40 -5.00 0.82
N PRO A 66 -27.60 -6.31 1.00
CA PRO A 66 -26.99 -7.06 2.09
C PRO A 66 -25.50 -7.29 1.82
N VAL A 67 -24.68 -7.02 2.83
CA VAL A 67 -23.24 -7.33 2.84
C VAL A 67 -23.01 -8.40 3.92
N PRO A 68 -23.05 -9.70 3.58
CA PRO A 68 -22.90 -10.80 4.51
C PRO A 68 -21.52 -10.79 5.16
N TRP A 69 -21.43 -11.43 6.32
CA TRP A 69 -20.16 -11.66 6.98
C TRP A 69 -19.37 -12.77 6.28
N ILE A 70 -18.22 -12.44 5.67
CA ILE A 70 -17.36 -13.36 4.91
C ILE A 70 -16.09 -13.64 5.71
N HIS A 71 -16.22 -14.06 6.97
CA HIS A 71 -15.08 -14.44 7.79
C HIS A 71 -15.51 -15.46 8.85
N SER A 72 -14.70 -16.48 9.10
CA SER A 72 -14.98 -17.51 10.12
C SER A 72 -14.89 -17.02 11.58
N GLN A 73 -14.52 -15.75 11.79
CA GLN A 73 -14.37 -15.14 13.10
C GLN A 73 -15.32 -13.95 13.21
N THR A 74 -16.02 -13.80 14.33
CA THR A 74 -16.86 -12.64 14.59
C THR A 74 -15.98 -11.42 14.90
N PRO A 75 -16.20 -10.26 14.26
CA PRO A 75 -15.41 -9.08 14.52
C PRO A 75 -15.82 -8.47 15.88
N PRO A 76 -14.91 -7.76 16.57
CA PRO A 76 -15.33 -6.90 17.66
C PRO A 76 -16.29 -5.81 17.14
N LEU A 77 -17.24 -5.37 17.97
CA LEU A 77 -18.21 -4.35 17.56
C LEU A 77 -17.53 -3.01 17.18
N SER A 78 -16.32 -2.74 17.65
CA SER A 78 -15.53 -1.57 17.26
C SER A 78 -15.15 -1.56 15.76
N SER A 79 -15.17 -2.71 15.07
CA SER A 79 -14.89 -2.79 13.63
C SER A 79 -15.85 -1.98 12.74
N ILE A 80 -17.02 -1.56 13.26
CA ILE A 80 -17.95 -0.69 12.51
C ILE A 80 -17.31 0.63 12.07
N PHE A 81 -16.33 1.13 12.84
CA PHE A 81 -15.63 2.37 12.51
C PHE A 81 -14.60 2.17 11.38
N ASP A 82 -14.15 0.94 11.16
CA ASP A 82 -13.20 0.58 10.12
C ASP A 82 -13.89 0.22 8.79
N ILE A 83 -15.09 -0.35 8.82
CA ILE A 83 -15.90 -0.74 7.64
C ILE A 83 -16.43 0.47 6.86
N ARG A 84 -16.51 1.64 7.52
CA ARG A 84 -17.10 2.88 6.98
C ARG A 84 -18.56 2.71 6.49
N GLY A 85 -19.28 1.73 7.03
CA GLY A 85 -20.70 1.53 6.79
C GLY A 85 -21.58 2.44 7.66
N SER A 86 -22.86 2.57 7.30
CA SER A 86 -23.85 3.34 8.07
C SER A 86 -24.85 2.47 8.84
N VAL A 87 -25.05 1.22 8.40
CA VAL A 87 -26.03 0.29 8.98
C VAL A 87 -25.38 -1.07 9.22
N PHE A 88 -25.51 -1.59 10.44
CA PHE A 88 -24.90 -2.85 10.86
C PHE A 88 -25.88 -3.78 11.61
N ILE A 89 -25.68 -5.09 11.44
CA ILE A 89 -26.43 -6.16 12.11
C ILE A 89 -25.45 -7.05 12.85
N ASP A 90 -25.54 -7.10 14.18
CA ASP A 90 -24.78 -8.01 15.03
C ASP A 90 -25.68 -9.10 15.65
N GLU A 91 -25.12 -9.99 16.47
CA GLU A 91 -25.92 -11.04 17.12
C GLU A 91 -27.04 -10.48 18.03
N GLU A 92 -26.83 -9.31 18.65
CA GLU A 92 -27.84 -8.68 19.49
C GLU A 92 -28.98 -8.11 18.65
N SER A 93 -28.67 -7.53 17.48
CA SER A 93 -29.65 -7.08 16.48
C SER A 93 -30.61 -8.21 16.11
N MET A 94 -30.08 -9.41 15.88
CA MET A 94 -30.89 -10.60 15.58
C MET A 94 -31.82 -11.02 16.71
N ARG A 95 -31.41 -10.85 17.97
CA ARG A 95 -32.22 -11.23 19.15
C ARG A 95 -33.29 -10.18 19.49
N THR A 96 -33.06 -8.93 19.09
CA THR A 96 -33.87 -7.78 19.56
C THR A 96 -34.67 -7.10 18.45
N ASP A 97 -34.63 -7.61 17.21
CA ASP A 97 -35.25 -6.98 16.04
C ASP A 97 -34.81 -5.52 15.84
N THR A 98 -33.51 -5.27 16.06
CA THR A 98 -32.89 -3.95 15.90
C THR A 98 -31.76 -3.98 14.86
N ALA A 99 -31.25 -2.80 14.51
CA ALA A 99 -29.99 -2.61 13.80
C ALA A 99 -29.19 -1.48 14.46
N ILE A 100 -27.91 -1.44 14.16
CA ILE A 100 -27.01 -0.38 14.58
C ILE A 100 -26.91 0.64 13.45
N VAL A 101 -27.07 1.92 13.77
CA VAL A 101 -26.90 3.06 12.85
C VAL A 101 -25.79 3.99 13.34
N VAL A 102 -24.96 4.44 12.41
CA VAL A 102 -23.81 5.33 12.70
C VAL A 102 -24.12 6.75 12.24
N GLN A 103 -23.92 7.73 13.12
CA GLN A 103 -24.24 9.14 12.88
C GLN A 103 -23.52 9.72 11.65
N SER A 104 -22.19 9.60 11.65
CA SER A 104 -21.33 10.05 10.56
C SER A 104 -20.27 8.98 10.32
N VAL A 105 -20.24 8.49 9.09
CA VAL A 105 -19.19 7.57 8.63
C VAL A 105 -17.85 8.31 8.66
N GLY A 106 -16.81 7.65 9.17
CA GLY A 106 -15.43 8.18 9.18
C GLY A 106 -15.15 9.31 10.17
N ASP A 107 -16.10 9.68 11.03
CA ASP A 107 -15.90 10.68 12.09
C ASP A 107 -15.52 9.98 13.42
N PRO A 108 -14.34 10.27 14.02
CA PRO A 108 -13.94 9.71 15.31
C PRO A 108 -14.92 10.04 16.45
N ASP A 109 -15.62 11.18 16.38
CA ASP A 109 -16.59 11.57 17.41
C ASP A 109 -18.01 11.06 17.09
N SER A 110 -18.15 10.18 16.10
CA SER A 110 -19.42 9.65 15.63
C SER A 110 -20.13 8.84 16.71
N ARG A 111 -21.41 9.15 16.91
CA ARG A 111 -22.28 8.40 17.82
C ARG A 111 -22.94 7.25 17.10
N VAL A 112 -23.24 6.22 17.87
CA VAL A 112 -23.86 4.99 17.37
C VAL A 112 -25.12 4.71 18.17
N ALA A 113 -26.18 4.28 17.50
CA ALA A 113 -27.45 3.95 18.15
C ALA A 113 -28.02 2.64 17.63
N ARG A 114 -28.76 1.95 18.51
CA ARG A 114 -29.50 0.73 18.19
C ARG A 114 -30.97 1.07 17.98
N VAL A 115 -31.50 0.86 16.78
CA VAL A 115 -32.85 1.27 16.36
C VAL A 115 -33.66 0.09 15.84
N PRO A 116 -35.00 0.09 15.95
CA PRO A 116 -35.84 -0.97 15.38
C PRO A 116 -35.64 -1.10 13.85
N LEU A 117 -35.62 -2.32 13.34
CA LEU A 117 -35.36 -2.61 11.92
C LEU A 117 -36.24 -1.79 10.95
N GLY A 118 -37.54 -1.68 11.23
CA GLY A 118 -38.50 -0.93 10.39
C GLY A 118 -38.34 0.60 10.40
N ARG A 119 -37.35 1.14 11.14
CA ARG A 119 -37.01 2.58 11.14
C ARG A 119 -35.68 2.88 10.47
N VAL A 120 -34.84 1.87 10.27
CA VAL A 120 -33.45 1.99 9.81
C VAL A 120 -33.36 2.75 8.51
N ASN A 121 -34.21 2.43 7.54
CA ASN A 121 -34.11 2.96 6.18
C ASN A 121 -34.23 4.49 6.15
N LEU A 122 -35.29 5.05 6.76
CA LEU A 122 -35.51 6.50 6.84
C LEU A 122 -34.49 7.20 7.75
N ILE A 123 -34.06 6.56 8.84
CA ILE A 123 -33.02 7.10 9.72
C ILE A 123 -31.70 7.22 8.95
N ALA A 124 -31.24 6.13 8.31
CA ALA A 124 -29.99 6.11 7.56
C ALA A 124 -29.99 7.15 6.43
N GLN A 125 -31.09 7.27 5.68
CA GLN A 125 -31.26 8.31 4.66
C GLN A 125 -31.10 9.72 5.25
N SER A 126 -31.78 10.00 6.35
CA SER A 126 -31.73 11.32 7.01
C SER A 126 -30.32 11.66 7.53
N LEU A 127 -29.57 10.65 7.95
CA LEU A 127 -28.17 10.81 8.36
C LEU A 127 -27.24 11.08 7.18
N MET A 128 -27.47 10.40 6.05
CA MET A 128 -26.72 10.62 4.82
C MET A 128 -27.00 12.01 4.23
N SER A 129 -28.26 12.47 4.23
CA SER A 129 -28.65 13.80 3.73
C SER A 129 -28.24 14.94 4.68
N ARG A 130 -27.95 14.62 5.95
CA ARG A 130 -27.67 15.58 7.04
C ARG A 130 -28.79 16.60 7.26
N GLU A 131 -30.02 16.28 6.84
CA GLU A 131 -31.17 17.17 6.94
C GLU A 131 -31.70 17.27 8.38
N ILE A 132 -31.63 16.17 9.13
CA ILE A 132 -32.16 16.07 10.50
C ILE A 132 -31.04 15.72 11.47
N PRO A 133 -30.88 16.46 12.59
CA PRO A 133 -29.90 16.14 13.61
C PRO A 133 -30.06 14.72 14.18
N PHE A 134 -28.96 14.01 14.42
CA PHE A 134 -28.98 12.65 14.99
C PHE A 134 -29.80 12.55 16.29
N SER A 135 -29.73 13.57 17.16
CA SER A 135 -30.50 13.62 18.41
C SER A 135 -32.01 13.73 18.23
N GLU A 136 -32.48 14.14 17.06
CA GLU A 136 -33.91 14.21 16.71
C GLU A 136 -34.38 12.90 16.05
N LEU A 137 -33.46 12.14 15.44
CA LEU A 137 -33.74 10.86 14.79
C LEU A 137 -33.73 9.67 15.76
N VAL A 138 -32.91 9.72 16.81
CA VAL A 138 -32.77 8.62 17.78
C VAL A 138 -32.96 9.08 19.22
N SER A 139 -33.67 8.25 20.00
CA SER A 139 -33.82 8.48 21.44
C SER A 139 -32.47 8.42 22.15
N PRO A 140 -32.20 9.27 23.16
CA PRO A 140 -30.99 9.17 23.98
C PRO A 140 -30.75 7.79 24.59
N SER A 141 -31.82 7.04 24.87
CA SER A 141 -31.75 5.67 25.40
C SER A 141 -31.32 4.61 24.37
N ALA A 142 -31.36 4.94 23.09
CA ALA A 142 -30.95 4.06 21.99
C ALA A 142 -29.45 4.20 21.68
N ILE A 143 -28.79 5.25 22.19
CA ILE A 143 -27.36 5.50 21.98
C ILE A 143 -26.57 4.44 22.73
N ILE A 144 -25.68 3.76 22.02
CA ILE A 144 -24.75 2.78 22.58
C ILE A 144 -23.35 3.36 22.63
N SER A 145 -22.63 3.06 23.71
CA SER A 145 -21.22 3.42 23.84
C SER A 145 -20.39 2.26 23.30
N ILE A 146 -19.67 2.50 22.22
CA ILE A 146 -18.70 1.55 21.69
C ILE A 146 -17.35 2.17 21.98
N GLU A 147 -16.49 1.44 22.69
CA GLU A 147 -15.09 1.84 22.79
C GLU A 147 -14.53 1.77 21.37
N GLN A 148 -14.31 2.94 20.76
CA GLN A 148 -13.39 2.99 19.64
C GLN A 148 -12.08 2.48 20.19
N THR A 149 -11.58 1.39 19.61
CA THR A 149 -10.14 1.20 19.56
C THR A 149 -9.66 2.43 18.83
N GLN A 150 -9.35 3.51 19.56
CA GLN A 150 -8.55 4.57 18.99
C GLN A 150 -7.33 3.82 18.50
N ALA A 151 -7.22 3.67 17.18
CA ALA A 151 -5.92 3.61 16.58
C ALA A 151 -5.33 4.93 17.05
N ASP A 152 -4.62 4.88 18.17
CA ASP A 152 -3.83 6.00 18.60
C ASP A 152 -3.01 6.32 17.34
N PRO A 153 -3.17 7.50 16.73
CA PRO A 153 -2.40 7.83 15.53
C PRO A 153 -0.90 7.71 15.80
N LEU A 154 -0.53 7.58 17.09
CA LEU A 154 0.82 7.51 17.62
C LEU A 154 1.15 6.25 18.44
N GLU A 155 0.30 5.21 18.52
CA GLU A 155 0.74 3.90 19.03
C GLU A 155 0.68 2.84 17.92
N PRO A 156 1.76 2.65 17.14
CA PRO A 156 2.10 1.28 16.79
C PRO A 156 2.20 0.56 18.13
N ALA A 157 1.48 -0.55 18.32
CA ALA A 157 1.55 -1.37 19.51
C ALA A 157 2.98 -1.35 20.05
N ALA A 158 3.18 -0.53 21.09
CA ALA A 158 4.44 -0.44 21.77
C ALA A 158 4.53 -1.68 22.65
N GLN A 159 4.61 -2.86 22.01
CA GLN A 159 5.76 -3.67 22.36
C GLN A 159 6.91 -2.69 22.34
N GLN A 160 7.54 -2.51 23.49
CA GLN A 160 8.88 -1.96 23.59
C GLN A 160 9.78 -2.87 22.74
N SER A 161 9.62 -2.80 21.42
CA SER A 161 10.68 -2.92 20.46
C SER A 161 11.64 -1.87 20.97
N HIS A 162 12.63 -2.33 21.71
CA HIS A 162 13.92 -1.70 21.71
C HIS A 162 14.16 -1.32 20.26
N VAL A 163 13.88 -0.06 19.87
CA VAL A 163 14.32 0.47 18.59
C VAL A 163 15.79 0.12 18.63
N PRO A 164 16.26 -0.85 17.83
CA PRO A 164 17.65 -1.21 17.88
C PRO A 164 18.34 0.10 17.53
N VAL A 165 19.11 0.64 18.48
CA VAL A 165 19.99 1.76 18.17
C VAL A 165 20.96 1.15 17.18
N TYR A 166 20.60 1.21 15.90
CA TYR A 166 21.44 0.70 14.84
C TYR A 166 22.70 1.53 14.97
N ALA A 167 23.82 0.90 15.27
CA ALA A 167 25.07 1.63 15.32
C ALA A 167 25.51 1.81 13.87
N LEU A 168 25.99 3.01 13.52
CA LEU A 168 26.75 3.18 12.29
C LEU A 168 27.81 2.07 12.20
N PRO A 169 28.01 1.47 11.01
CA PRO A 169 29.07 0.48 10.79
C PRO A 169 30.39 0.94 11.39
N ALA A 170 31.17 0.03 11.98
CA ALA A 170 32.34 0.39 12.80
C ALA A 170 33.44 1.16 12.05
N HIS A 171 33.47 1.07 10.72
CA HIS A 171 34.38 1.81 9.85
C HIS A 171 33.97 3.27 9.63
N LEU A 172 32.72 3.63 9.93
CA LEU A 172 32.23 5.00 9.94
C LEU A 172 32.41 5.63 11.32
N PRO A 173 32.68 6.95 11.40
CA PRO A 173 32.65 7.66 12.66
C PRO A 173 31.28 7.52 13.34
N ARG A 174 31.26 7.33 14.67
CA ARG A 174 30.01 7.24 15.46
C ARG A 174 29.08 8.44 15.28
N HIS A 175 29.65 9.60 14.98
CA HIS A 175 28.95 10.84 14.67
C HIS A 175 29.49 11.35 13.34
N LEU A 176 28.91 10.90 12.23
CA LEU A 176 29.28 11.37 10.90
C LEU A 176 28.46 12.62 10.57
N LYS A 177 29.09 13.78 10.77
CA LYS A 177 28.53 15.07 10.37
C LYS A 177 28.93 15.40 8.94
N ILE A 178 27.95 15.71 8.10
CA ILE A 178 28.20 16.12 6.72
C ILE A 178 28.39 17.64 6.65
N GLU A 179 29.46 18.10 5.99
CA GLU A 179 29.85 19.51 5.96
C GLU A 179 29.87 20.11 4.53
N PRO A 180 29.65 21.43 4.38
CA PRO A 180 29.53 22.07 3.06
C PRO A 180 30.81 22.07 2.22
N LEU A 181 31.98 22.22 2.85
CA LEU A 181 33.26 22.34 2.14
C LEU A 181 33.96 20.99 1.86
N THR A 182 33.43 19.90 2.41
CA THR A 182 34.01 18.56 2.30
C THR A 182 33.02 17.65 1.60
N LEU A 183 33.29 17.30 0.33
CA LEU A 183 32.47 16.35 -0.39
C LEU A 183 32.63 14.96 0.23
N THR A 184 31.58 14.51 0.91
CA THR A 184 31.56 13.23 1.61
C THR A 184 30.81 12.20 0.77
N LEU A 185 31.51 11.13 0.40
CA LEU A 185 30.97 9.97 -0.31
C LEU A 185 31.11 8.74 0.58
N ILE A 186 30.03 7.98 0.77
CA ILE A 186 30.07 6.72 1.51
C ILE A 186 29.93 5.56 0.53
N SER A 187 30.91 4.66 0.49
CA SER A 187 30.86 3.51 -0.40
C SER A 187 30.02 2.39 0.20
N LEU A 188 29.14 1.81 -0.62
CA LEU A 188 28.31 0.65 -0.29
C LEU A 188 28.99 -0.68 -0.63
N VAL A 189 30.17 -0.62 -1.24
CA VAL A 189 31.00 -1.75 -1.67
C VAL A 189 32.46 -1.43 -1.39
N TYR A 190 33.31 -2.45 -1.27
CA TYR A 190 34.74 -2.22 -1.15
C TYR A 190 35.31 -1.67 -2.47
N LEU A 191 36.04 -0.56 -2.35
CA LEU A 191 36.84 0.07 -3.40
C LEU A 191 38.32 -0.19 -3.13
N SER A 192 39.08 -0.61 -4.13
CA SER A 192 40.55 -0.63 -4.01
C SER A 192 41.13 0.78 -3.88
N GLU A 193 42.37 0.89 -3.41
CA GLU A 193 43.09 2.18 -3.31
C GLU A 193 43.18 2.90 -4.66
N ASP A 194 43.41 2.13 -5.73
CA ASP A 194 43.45 2.63 -7.10
C ASP A 194 42.11 3.21 -7.55
N GLU A 195 41.01 2.54 -7.21
CA GLU A 195 39.66 2.98 -7.56
C GLU A 195 39.27 4.23 -6.78
N THR A 196 39.60 4.25 -5.49
CA THR A 196 39.41 5.42 -4.62
C THR A 196 40.17 6.63 -5.18
N THR A 197 41.44 6.45 -5.56
CA THR A 197 42.27 7.51 -6.13
C THR A 197 41.70 8.01 -7.45
N ARG A 198 41.27 7.10 -8.34
CA ARG A 198 40.64 7.46 -9.62
C ARG A 198 39.32 8.21 -9.43
N LEU A 199 38.48 7.78 -8.49
CA LEU A 199 37.20 8.43 -8.20
C LEU A 199 37.43 9.85 -7.65
N LYS A 200 38.35 10.02 -6.70
CA LYS A 200 38.73 11.36 -6.20
C LYS A 200 39.24 12.29 -7.29
N ALA A 201 39.98 11.77 -8.27
CA ALA A 201 40.46 12.54 -9.41
C ALA A 201 39.36 12.87 -10.45
N THR A 202 38.32 12.02 -10.54
CA THR A 202 37.20 12.17 -11.49
C THR A 202 36.18 13.18 -11.00
N VAL A 203 35.90 13.16 -9.70
CA VAL A 203 35.01 14.13 -9.09
C VAL A 203 35.72 15.48 -9.12
N THR A 204 35.22 16.40 -9.95
CA THR A 204 35.93 17.64 -10.24
C THR A 204 35.90 18.53 -9.00
N MET A 205 37.07 18.91 -8.49
CA MET A 205 37.16 19.94 -7.45
C MET A 205 36.55 21.23 -8.00
N SER A 206 35.41 21.66 -7.45
CA SER A 206 34.93 23.02 -7.67
C SER A 206 35.71 23.96 -6.76
N GLU A 207 35.76 25.26 -7.07
CA GLU A 207 36.39 26.26 -6.19
C GLU A 207 35.78 26.30 -4.77
N GLN A 208 34.65 25.63 -4.56
CA GLN A 208 33.85 25.63 -3.33
C GLN A 208 34.02 24.36 -2.49
N ILE A 209 34.69 23.33 -3.01
CA ILE A 209 34.99 22.08 -2.29
C ILE A 209 36.49 22.03 -2.02
N SER A 210 36.88 22.00 -0.74
CA SER A 210 38.28 21.95 -0.34
C SER A 210 38.85 20.54 -0.20
N ASP A 211 37.98 19.54 -0.01
CA ASP A 211 38.41 18.14 0.16
C ASP A 211 37.33 17.14 -0.31
N VAL A 212 37.76 15.94 -0.71
CA VAL A 212 36.90 14.80 -1.04
C VAL A 212 37.27 13.62 -0.14
N VAL A 213 36.32 13.27 0.73
CA VAL A 213 36.43 12.14 1.65
C VAL A 213 35.57 11.00 1.14
N ILE A 214 36.18 9.83 0.99
CA ILE A 214 35.49 8.58 0.67
C ILE A 214 35.61 7.68 1.89
N TYR A 215 34.48 7.40 2.54
CA TYR A 215 34.39 6.36 3.56
C TYR A 215 34.13 5.03 2.85
N ASN A 216 35.16 4.20 2.79
CA ASN A 216 35.11 2.95 2.04
C ASN A 216 34.45 1.83 2.85
N TRP A 217 33.73 0.95 2.17
CA TRP A 217 33.20 -0.27 2.79
C TRP A 217 34.35 -1.26 3.04
N PRO A 218 34.32 -2.09 4.09
CA PRO A 218 35.37 -3.08 4.34
C PRO A 218 35.43 -4.19 3.27
N ASP A 219 36.63 -4.66 2.92
CA ASP A 219 36.85 -5.74 1.92
C ASP A 219 36.32 -7.10 2.38
N GLU A 220 36.44 -7.39 3.67
CA GLU A 220 36.05 -8.68 4.26
C GLU A 220 34.54 -8.78 4.56
N GLU A 221 33.80 -7.67 4.42
CA GLU A 221 32.36 -7.62 4.70
C GLU A 221 31.53 -7.76 3.41
N ASN A 222 30.32 -8.31 3.55
CA ASN A 222 29.36 -8.30 2.45
C ASN A 222 29.04 -6.84 2.07
N PRO A 223 28.78 -6.55 0.79
CA PRO A 223 28.30 -5.24 0.36
C PRO A 223 27.13 -4.75 1.21
N CYS A 224 27.05 -3.43 1.44
CA CYS A 224 25.95 -2.81 2.16
C CYS A 224 24.61 -3.20 1.51
N SER A 225 23.68 -3.72 2.31
CA SER A 225 22.31 -3.98 1.89
C SER A 225 21.53 -2.67 1.75
N ARG A 226 20.35 -2.69 1.09
CA ARG A 226 19.48 -1.49 1.05
C ARG A 226 18.84 -1.18 2.40
N GLU A 227 18.63 -2.19 3.25
CA GLU A 227 18.16 -1.99 4.63
C GLU A 227 19.22 -1.24 5.45
N ASP A 228 20.49 -1.65 5.33
CA ASP A 228 21.62 -0.96 5.97
C ASP A 228 21.80 0.45 5.42
N LEU A 229 21.63 0.66 4.11
CA LEU A 229 21.64 1.99 3.51
C LEU A 229 20.57 2.89 4.12
N TYR A 230 19.33 2.39 4.28
CA TYR A 230 18.24 3.15 4.88
C TYR A 230 18.58 3.57 6.31
N ARG A 231 19.06 2.63 7.12
CA ARG A 231 19.43 2.87 8.52
C ARG A 231 20.63 3.81 8.64
N LEU A 232 21.63 3.64 7.77
CA LEU A 232 22.79 4.52 7.64
C LEU A 232 22.35 5.94 7.32
N PHE A 233 21.57 6.14 6.26
CA PHE A 233 21.08 7.45 5.85
C PHE A 233 20.30 8.15 6.96
N SER A 234 19.43 7.41 7.66
CA SER A 234 18.59 7.93 8.75
C SER A 234 19.39 8.41 9.98
N GLN A 235 20.68 8.08 10.08
CA GLN A 235 21.55 8.49 11.18
C GLN A 235 22.55 9.59 10.82
N LEU A 236 22.64 9.94 9.53
CA LEU A 236 23.54 11.01 9.10
C LEU A 236 23.03 12.35 9.67
N GLU A 237 23.93 13.13 10.25
CA GLU A 237 23.62 14.50 10.66
C GLU A 237 23.69 15.41 9.43
N LEU A 238 22.53 15.57 8.78
CA LEU A 238 22.33 16.31 7.52
C LEU A 238 21.74 17.70 7.79
N ASP A 239 22.48 18.59 8.45
CA ASP A 239 22.06 19.98 8.70
C ASP A 239 22.23 20.87 7.46
N ILE A 240 21.53 20.51 6.37
CA ILE A 240 21.82 21.03 5.02
C ILE A 240 21.34 22.48 4.84
N HIS A 241 20.09 22.79 5.19
CA HIS A 241 19.55 24.15 5.12
C HIS A 241 18.22 24.28 5.90
N ALA A 242 18.11 25.19 6.88
CA ALA A 242 16.94 25.35 7.75
C ALA A 242 15.61 25.68 7.03
N GLY A 243 15.68 26.13 5.78
CA GLY A 243 14.53 26.45 4.93
C GLY A 243 14.18 25.39 3.88
N CYS A 244 14.87 24.25 3.84
CA CYS A 244 14.67 23.17 2.87
C CYS A 244 14.13 21.94 3.60
N ASP A 245 13.04 21.36 3.11
CA ASP A 245 12.40 20.20 3.73
C ASP A 245 12.88 18.88 3.12
N GLU A 246 14.07 18.90 2.51
CA GLU A 246 14.73 17.76 1.88
C GLU A 246 16.13 17.58 2.45
N ILE A 247 16.47 16.33 2.74
CA ILE A 247 17.82 15.92 3.12
C ILE A 247 18.40 14.98 2.07
N TYR A 248 19.72 15.04 1.92
CA TYR A 248 20.42 14.38 0.85
C TYR A 248 21.75 13.80 1.32
N ALA A 249 22.15 12.68 0.72
CA ALA A 249 23.48 12.10 0.87
C ALA A 249 23.93 11.45 -0.44
N LEU A 250 25.24 11.31 -0.60
CA LEU A 250 25.83 10.67 -1.76
C LEU A 250 26.52 9.36 -1.37
N PHE A 251 26.17 8.29 -2.08
CA PHE A 251 26.72 6.97 -1.92
C PHE A 251 27.45 6.51 -3.17
N ILE A 252 28.47 5.68 -3.03
CA ILE A 252 29.12 5.02 -4.16
C ILE A 252 28.61 3.59 -4.20
N ASP A 253 28.20 3.15 -5.39
CA ASP A 253 27.79 1.77 -5.62
C ASP A 253 28.40 1.21 -6.92
N ARG A 254 28.26 -0.11 -7.13
CA ARG A 254 28.75 -0.80 -8.32
C ARG A 254 27.59 -1.33 -9.17
N LYS A 255 27.62 -1.04 -10.47
CA LYS A 255 26.70 -1.59 -11.48
C LYS A 255 27.07 -3.05 -11.80
N CYS A 256 26.15 -3.80 -12.41
CA CYS A 256 26.40 -5.20 -12.80
C CYS A 256 27.54 -5.38 -13.82
N ASP A 257 27.87 -4.36 -14.60
CA ASP A 257 29.01 -4.38 -15.53
C ASP A 257 30.36 -4.12 -14.83
N GLY A 258 30.36 -3.92 -13.52
CA GLY A 258 31.53 -3.63 -12.70
C GLY A 258 31.89 -2.14 -12.60
N SER A 259 31.22 -1.26 -13.34
CA SER A 259 31.44 0.19 -13.27
C SER A 259 30.85 0.79 -12.00
N TYR A 260 31.36 1.96 -11.59
CA TYR A 260 30.85 2.69 -10.44
C TYR A 260 29.72 3.64 -10.82
N GLN A 261 28.82 3.83 -9.87
CA GLN A 261 27.83 4.90 -9.88
C GLN A 261 27.86 5.66 -8.57
N ILE A 262 27.54 6.95 -8.65
CA ILE A 262 27.27 7.77 -7.47
C ILE A 262 25.76 7.88 -7.36
N LEU A 263 25.21 7.36 -6.27
CA LEU A 263 23.80 7.39 -5.95
C LEU A 263 23.51 8.59 -5.05
N ARG A 264 22.54 9.40 -5.46
CA ARG A 264 21.90 10.41 -4.65
C ARG A 264 20.76 9.77 -3.88
N ALA A 265 20.86 9.77 -2.56
CA ALA A 265 19.75 9.46 -1.68
C ALA A 265 19.07 10.77 -1.26
N GLN A 266 17.74 10.81 -1.36
CA GLN A 266 16.90 11.93 -0.96
C GLN A 266 15.80 11.45 -0.01
N LYS A 267 15.48 12.25 0.99
CA LYS A 267 14.31 12.05 1.85
C LYS A 267 13.67 13.39 2.20
N TYR A 268 12.36 13.41 2.37
CA TYR A 268 11.64 14.59 2.88
C TYR A 268 11.60 14.58 4.42
N ILE A 269 11.64 15.75 5.03
CA ILE A 269 11.60 15.96 6.50
C ILE A 269 10.46 16.92 6.93
N CYS A 270 9.51 17.20 6.04
CA CYS A 270 8.41 18.12 6.33
C CYS A 270 7.32 17.43 7.13
N LYS A 271 6.92 18.05 8.26
CA LYS A 271 5.63 17.80 8.90
C LYS A 271 4.59 18.69 8.21
N PHE A 272 3.77 18.11 7.33
CA PHE A 272 2.64 18.86 6.79
C PHE A 272 1.57 19.06 7.88
N TYR A 273 0.54 19.86 7.58
CA TYR A 273 -0.57 20.15 8.48
C TYR A 273 -1.73 19.13 8.35
N GLN A 274 -1.50 17.93 7.79
CA GLN A 274 -2.55 16.95 7.49
C GLN A 274 -2.19 15.48 7.81
N GLY A 275 -1.47 15.23 8.91
CA GLY A 275 -1.59 14.09 9.85
C GLY A 275 -1.44 12.64 9.38
N VAL A 276 -1.67 12.28 8.11
CA VAL A 276 -1.73 10.88 7.63
C VAL A 276 -0.86 10.65 6.39
N ILE A 277 -0.83 11.59 5.43
CA ILE A 277 0.08 11.51 4.26
C ILE A 277 1.54 11.83 4.67
N ASP A 278 1.69 12.52 5.79
CA ASP A 278 2.89 13.18 6.27
C ASP A 278 3.95 12.17 6.72
N ASP A 279 3.50 11.10 7.39
CA ASP A 279 4.39 10.05 7.89
C ASP A 279 4.93 9.15 6.78
N LEU A 280 4.17 8.99 5.68
CA LEU A 280 4.50 8.05 4.59
C LEU A 280 5.76 8.46 3.84
N LYS A 281 5.89 9.74 3.45
CA LYS A 281 7.07 10.22 2.69
C LYS A 281 8.35 10.14 3.50
N GLU A 282 8.26 10.26 4.83
CA GLU A 282 9.39 10.05 5.73
C GLU A 282 9.76 8.56 5.90
N GLN A 283 9.03 7.62 5.29
CA GLN A 283 9.41 6.20 5.30
C GLN A 283 10.17 5.76 4.05
N PHE A 284 10.38 6.65 3.08
CA PHE A 284 11.01 6.31 1.80
C PHE A 284 12.26 7.15 1.55
N ILE A 285 13.25 6.54 0.91
CA ILE A 285 14.42 7.22 0.35
C ILE A 285 14.34 7.09 -1.17
N ASP A 286 14.31 8.23 -1.87
CA ASP A 286 14.43 8.29 -3.33
C ASP A 286 15.91 8.21 -3.71
N LEU A 287 16.29 7.10 -4.33
CA LEU A 287 17.65 6.77 -4.71
C LEU A 287 17.81 6.87 -6.22
N ARG A 288 18.60 7.84 -6.69
CA ARG A 288 18.86 8.05 -8.12
C ARG A 288 20.33 8.12 -8.44
N ASP A 289 20.79 7.60 -9.58
CA ASP A 289 22.19 7.80 -9.97
C ASP A 289 22.42 9.23 -10.49
N LEU A 290 23.62 9.74 -10.24
CA LEU A 290 24.13 10.89 -10.97
C LEU A 290 24.54 10.40 -12.36
N LYS A 291 24.20 11.19 -13.38
CA LYS A 291 24.46 10.86 -14.79
C LYS A 291 25.94 10.54 -15.04
N GLU A 292 26.82 11.28 -14.37
CA GLU A 292 28.26 11.07 -14.42
C GLU A 292 28.88 11.35 -13.03
N PRO A 293 29.91 10.60 -12.60
CA PRO A 293 30.54 10.82 -11.29
C PRO A 293 31.09 12.24 -11.09
N ARG A 294 31.51 12.93 -12.16
CA ARG A 294 32.03 14.31 -12.08
C ARG A 294 31.01 15.32 -11.56
N LEU A 295 29.71 15.02 -11.68
CA LEU A 295 28.62 15.90 -11.25
C LEU A 295 28.41 15.90 -9.73
N ALA A 296 29.08 15.01 -8.98
CA ALA A 296 28.92 14.93 -7.52
C ALA A 296 29.27 16.25 -6.82
N ALA A 297 30.29 16.96 -7.30
CA ALA A 297 30.68 18.27 -6.77
C ALA A 297 29.62 19.35 -7.02
N ASP A 298 29.07 19.40 -8.24
CA ASP A 298 28.01 20.34 -8.60
C ASP A 298 26.74 20.06 -7.80
N PHE A 299 26.35 18.78 -7.70
CA PHE A 299 25.23 18.34 -6.87
C PHE A 299 25.41 18.77 -5.42
N TRP A 300 26.60 18.53 -4.84
CA TRP A 300 26.93 18.92 -3.47
C TRP A 300 26.72 20.42 -3.26
N HIS A 301 27.22 21.25 -4.17
CA HIS A 301 27.03 22.68 -4.10
C HIS A 301 25.55 23.09 -4.16
N MET A 302 24.76 22.45 -5.02
CA MET A 302 23.32 22.74 -5.16
C MET A 302 22.51 22.31 -3.94
N MET A 303 22.90 21.22 -3.29
CA MET A 303 22.31 20.73 -2.05
C MET A 303 22.48 21.75 -0.91
N TRP A 304 23.69 22.30 -0.74
CA TRP A 304 24.00 23.31 0.30
C TRP A 304 23.50 24.72 -0.04
N ASN A 305 23.21 24.99 -1.32
CA ASN A 305 22.66 26.27 -1.78
C ASN A 305 21.40 26.04 -2.64
N PRO A 306 20.27 25.66 -2.00
CA PRO A 306 19.06 25.23 -2.70
C PRO A 306 18.33 26.35 -3.46
N TRP A 307 18.62 27.62 -3.14
CA TRP A 307 17.92 28.79 -3.66
C TRP A 307 18.84 29.65 -4.55
N PRO A 308 18.64 29.67 -5.88
CA PRO A 308 19.51 30.41 -6.81
C PRO A 308 19.64 31.91 -6.51
N ASP A 309 18.57 32.53 -6.00
CA ASP A 309 18.46 33.98 -5.75
C ASP A 309 18.61 34.37 -4.26
N GLY A 310 18.91 33.41 -3.37
CA GLY A 310 18.91 33.64 -1.91
C GLY A 310 17.53 33.95 -1.30
N LYS A 311 16.44 33.66 -2.04
CA LYS A 311 15.06 33.72 -1.52
C LYS A 311 14.79 32.55 -0.57
N ASN A 312 13.82 32.71 0.33
CA ASN A 312 13.23 31.57 1.01
C ASN A 312 12.36 30.83 -0.01
N GLY A 313 12.62 29.56 -0.26
CA GLY A 313 11.90 28.77 -1.26
C GLY A 313 10.39 28.92 -1.21
N ASP A 314 9.77 29.02 -2.39
CA ASP A 314 8.32 28.89 -2.52
C ASP A 314 7.94 27.43 -2.23
N SER A 315 6.87 27.20 -1.47
CA SER A 315 6.36 25.85 -1.24
C SER A 315 5.81 25.27 -2.53
N TRP A 316 6.33 24.12 -2.96
CA TRP A 316 5.78 23.33 -4.06
C TRP A 316 5.16 22.06 -3.48
N ASN A 317 3.89 21.79 -3.79
CA ASN A 317 3.12 20.71 -3.18
C ASN A 317 3.22 20.70 -1.63
N SER A 318 3.17 21.90 -1.03
CA SER A 318 3.31 22.16 0.41
C SER A 318 4.64 21.72 1.08
N SER A 319 5.66 21.35 0.29
CA SER A 319 7.05 21.16 0.74
C SER A 319 7.98 22.25 0.18
N ARG A 320 9.01 22.64 0.93
CA ARG A 320 10.09 23.51 0.42
C ARG A 320 11.22 22.67 -0.17
N ALA A 321 11.10 22.36 -1.45
CA ALA A 321 12.08 21.57 -2.19
C ALA A 321 13.14 22.47 -2.87
N SER A 322 14.37 21.97 -3.03
CA SER A 322 15.48 22.68 -3.67
C SER A 322 15.15 23.05 -5.12
N THR A 323 14.84 24.33 -5.36
CA THR A 323 14.57 24.83 -6.72
C THR A 323 15.78 24.66 -7.64
N ARG A 324 16.99 24.77 -7.08
CA ARG A 324 18.21 24.61 -7.87
C ARG A 324 18.38 23.17 -8.37
N LEU A 325 18.10 22.18 -7.52
CA LEU A 325 18.12 20.77 -7.93
C LEU A 325 16.97 20.47 -8.90
N TYR A 326 15.76 20.94 -8.61
CA TYR A 326 14.60 20.77 -9.50
C TYR A 326 14.87 21.29 -10.92
N ASN A 327 15.43 22.49 -11.05
CA ASN A 327 15.73 23.09 -12.36
C ASN A 327 16.88 22.38 -13.11
N ASN A 328 17.73 21.63 -12.40
CA ASN A 328 18.90 20.95 -12.99
C ASN A 328 18.76 19.43 -13.01
N GLN A 329 17.63 18.87 -12.59
CA GLN A 329 17.45 17.42 -12.41
C GLN A 329 17.76 16.62 -13.69
N VAL A 330 17.30 17.09 -14.85
CA VAL A 330 17.51 16.44 -16.16
C VAL A 330 18.99 16.44 -16.57
N ALA A 331 19.74 17.46 -16.17
CA ALA A 331 21.17 17.55 -16.45
C ALA A 331 22.00 16.70 -15.48
N MET A 332 21.50 16.48 -14.26
CA MET A 332 22.26 15.87 -13.15
C MET A 332 22.03 14.38 -12.98
N LEU A 333 20.79 13.93 -13.13
CA LEU A 333 20.39 12.57 -12.78
C LEU A 333 20.48 11.65 -13.99
N GLY A 334 20.89 10.41 -13.75
CA GLY A 334 20.90 9.34 -14.73
C GLY A 334 19.57 8.61 -14.79
N ASN A 335 19.62 7.36 -15.25
CA ASN A 335 18.43 6.55 -15.48
C ASN A 335 18.12 5.60 -14.32
N TYR A 336 19.00 5.45 -13.33
CA TYR A 336 18.72 4.64 -12.16
C TYR A 336 17.78 5.38 -11.23
N ALA A 337 16.64 4.77 -10.89
CA ALA A 337 15.68 5.27 -9.91
C ALA A 337 15.10 4.09 -9.12
N GLU A 338 15.26 4.13 -7.81
CA GLU A 338 14.73 3.13 -6.87
C GLU A 338 14.18 3.86 -5.66
N ILE A 339 13.01 3.43 -5.18
CA ILE A 339 12.52 3.85 -3.87
C ILE A 339 12.90 2.81 -2.83
N VAL A 340 13.66 3.22 -1.82
CA VAL A 340 14.07 2.36 -0.70
C VAL A 340 13.12 2.57 0.47
N PRO A 341 12.26 1.59 0.81
CA PRO A 341 11.34 1.71 1.92
C PRO A 341 12.02 1.48 3.28
N ASN A 342 11.36 1.92 4.34
CA ASN A 342 11.76 1.60 5.70
C ASN A 342 11.78 0.07 5.91
N PRO A 343 12.90 -0.53 6.32
CA PRO A 343 12.98 -1.99 6.47
C PRO A 343 12.20 -2.53 7.68
N ASP A 344 11.87 -1.67 8.65
CA ASP A 344 11.31 -2.07 9.94
C ASP A 344 9.76 -1.99 9.96
N LYS A 345 9.14 -1.38 8.94
CA LYS A 345 7.68 -1.27 8.79
C LYS A 345 7.28 -1.53 7.34
N LEU A 346 6.17 -2.24 7.12
CA LEU A 346 5.53 -2.22 5.81
C LEU A 346 4.82 -0.88 5.64
N VAL A 347 5.13 -0.17 4.56
CA VAL A 347 4.57 1.15 4.28
C VAL A 347 4.16 1.17 2.83
N MET A 348 2.88 1.37 2.54
CA MET A 348 2.41 1.43 1.16
C MET A 348 2.48 2.89 0.67
N GLY A 349 3.21 3.10 -0.42
CA GLY A 349 3.31 4.40 -1.10
C GLY A 349 2.58 4.38 -2.44
N LEU A 350 2.80 5.44 -3.25
CA LEU A 350 2.34 5.50 -4.63
C LEU A 350 3.23 4.72 -5.61
N TYR A 351 4.13 3.89 -5.08
CA TYR A 351 5.18 3.19 -5.83
C TYR A 351 4.80 1.73 -6.04
N HIS A 352 5.22 1.13 -7.15
CA HIS A 352 4.96 -0.28 -7.40
C HIS A 352 5.71 -1.18 -6.40
N PRO A 353 5.01 -1.94 -5.55
CA PRO A 353 5.65 -2.78 -4.53
C PRO A 353 6.13 -4.10 -5.15
N ILE A 354 7.37 -4.48 -4.83
CA ILE A 354 8.01 -5.72 -5.27
C ILE A 354 8.46 -6.52 -4.04
N PHE A 355 7.86 -7.68 -3.80
CA PHE A 355 8.21 -8.53 -2.65
C PHE A 355 9.23 -9.61 -3.01
N VAL A 356 10.28 -9.76 -2.22
CA VAL A 356 11.24 -10.85 -2.36
C VAL A 356 10.76 -12.05 -1.55
N LEU A 357 10.32 -13.10 -2.25
CA LEU A 357 9.79 -14.32 -1.61
C LEU A 357 10.90 -15.30 -1.23
N SER A 358 11.86 -15.49 -2.14
CA SER A 358 12.96 -16.45 -1.93
C SER A 358 14.15 -15.81 -1.22
N PRO A 359 14.82 -16.51 -0.28
CA PRO A 359 16.07 -16.02 0.30
C PRO A 359 17.14 -15.74 -0.77
N MET A 360 17.65 -14.51 -0.78
CA MET A 360 18.65 -14.03 -1.73
C MET A 360 19.81 -13.35 -1.00
N THR A 361 21.01 -13.45 -1.56
CA THR A 361 22.17 -12.67 -1.09
C THR A 361 22.07 -11.22 -1.57
N ASP A 362 22.81 -10.28 -0.96
CA ASP A 362 22.83 -8.89 -1.44
C ASP A 362 23.33 -8.77 -2.89
N ALA A 363 24.26 -9.65 -3.31
CA ALA A 363 24.71 -9.74 -4.69
C ALA A 363 23.58 -10.18 -5.64
N ASP A 364 22.75 -11.14 -5.22
CA ASP A 364 21.57 -11.58 -5.98
C ASP A 364 20.53 -10.47 -6.08
N LEU A 365 20.26 -9.76 -4.98
CA LEU A 365 19.31 -8.65 -4.99
C LEU A 365 19.81 -7.48 -5.84
N ARG A 366 21.12 -7.20 -5.89
CA ARG A 366 21.71 -6.19 -6.81
C ARG A 366 21.52 -6.58 -8.27
N LEU A 367 21.65 -7.87 -8.58
CA LEU A 367 21.37 -8.40 -9.90
C LEU A 367 19.89 -8.26 -10.27
N ILE A 368 18.97 -8.58 -9.34
CA ILE A 368 17.53 -8.39 -9.53
C ILE A 368 17.21 -6.92 -9.81
N ARG A 369 17.71 -5.99 -9.00
CA ARG A 369 17.53 -4.54 -9.22
C ARG A 369 18.01 -4.11 -10.59
N SER A 370 19.18 -4.58 -11.01
CA SER A 370 19.74 -4.23 -12.32
C SER A 370 18.95 -4.83 -13.48
N TYR A 371 18.37 -6.01 -13.29
CA TYR A 371 17.46 -6.62 -14.24
C TYR A 371 16.15 -5.82 -14.33
N ILE A 372 15.53 -5.48 -13.20
CA ILE A 372 14.32 -4.64 -13.12
C ILE A 372 14.57 -3.28 -13.79
N MET A 373 15.64 -2.58 -13.43
CA MET A 373 16.00 -1.27 -14.00
C MET A 373 16.23 -1.27 -15.51
N ARG A 374 16.55 -2.44 -16.10
CA ARG A 374 16.74 -2.56 -17.55
C ARG A 374 15.41 -2.58 -18.30
N GLU A 375 14.37 -3.06 -17.64
CA GLU A 375 13.06 -3.33 -18.23
C GLU A 375 12.03 -2.27 -17.82
N ALA A 376 12.14 -1.71 -16.60
CA ALA A 376 11.28 -0.64 -16.11
C ALA A 376 11.51 0.66 -16.90
N GLU A 377 10.43 1.38 -17.21
CA GLU A 377 10.53 2.70 -17.80
C GLU A 377 11.02 3.73 -16.76
N THR A 378 11.57 4.85 -17.22
CA THR A 378 12.10 5.89 -16.31
C THR A 378 11.02 6.55 -15.44
N ALA A 379 9.75 6.38 -15.78
CA ALA A 379 8.61 6.86 -15.01
C ALA A 379 8.13 5.85 -13.95
N ASP A 380 8.56 4.59 -14.02
CA ASP A 380 8.12 3.54 -13.11
C ASP A 380 8.89 3.63 -11.80
N GLU A 381 8.27 4.25 -10.80
CA GLU A 381 8.83 4.30 -9.45
C GLU A 381 8.41 3.05 -8.67
N TRP A 382 9.39 2.22 -8.30
CA TRP A 382 9.17 0.94 -7.62
C TRP A 382 9.97 0.83 -6.32
N CYS A 383 9.48 -0.01 -5.42
CA CYS A 383 10.10 -0.30 -4.13
C CYS A 383 10.19 -1.80 -3.90
N LEU A 384 11.31 -2.26 -3.34
CA LEU A 384 11.57 -3.69 -3.13
C LEU A 384 11.63 -4.03 -1.65
N TYR A 385 10.73 -4.90 -1.20
CA TYR A 385 10.62 -5.37 0.19
C TYR A 385 11.23 -6.76 0.32
N ASN A 386 12.32 -6.87 1.07
CA ASN A 386 12.92 -8.17 1.36
C ASN A 386 12.22 -8.86 2.53
N VAL A 387 11.15 -9.61 2.21
CA VAL A 387 10.35 -10.33 3.21
C VAL A 387 10.74 -11.80 3.36
N SER A 388 11.67 -12.30 2.56
CA SER A 388 11.99 -13.74 2.47
C SER A 388 12.41 -14.41 3.78
N LYS A 389 12.87 -13.64 4.78
CA LYS A 389 13.24 -14.14 6.11
C LYS A 389 12.06 -14.22 7.09
N LYS A 390 10.94 -13.57 6.74
CA LYS A 390 9.68 -13.52 7.50
C LYS A 390 8.67 -14.56 7.03
N LEU A 391 8.88 -15.13 5.84
CA LEU A 391 7.98 -16.12 5.24
C LEU A 391 8.33 -17.55 5.68
N GLU A 392 7.31 -18.40 5.85
CA GLU A 392 7.52 -19.85 6.10
C GLU A 392 7.96 -20.59 4.82
N SER A 393 7.41 -20.19 3.69
CA SER A 393 7.74 -20.69 2.35
C SER A 393 7.84 -19.55 1.33
N PRO A 394 8.59 -19.71 0.22
CA PRO A 394 8.83 -18.64 -0.75
C PRO A 394 7.70 -18.55 -1.80
N ASP A 395 6.46 -18.37 -1.36
CA ASP A 395 5.25 -18.34 -2.18
C ASP A 395 4.26 -17.23 -1.74
N ILE A 396 3.17 -17.07 -2.51
CA ILE A 396 2.13 -16.06 -2.26
C ILE A 396 1.34 -16.39 -0.98
N GLY A 397 1.05 -17.67 -0.72
CA GLY A 397 0.34 -18.08 0.50
C GLY A 397 1.06 -17.65 1.79
N SER A 398 2.38 -17.88 1.90
CA SER A 398 3.17 -17.38 3.03
C SER A 398 3.26 -15.84 3.07
N LEU A 399 3.30 -15.17 1.91
CA LEU A 399 3.26 -13.70 1.87
C LEU A 399 1.94 -13.16 2.42
N MET A 400 0.82 -13.79 2.08
CA MET A 400 -0.51 -13.45 2.58
C MET A 400 -0.62 -13.67 4.09
N GLN A 401 -0.08 -14.77 4.62
CA GLN A 401 0.00 -14.98 6.07
C GLN A 401 0.82 -13.88 6.75
N TRP A 402 1.91 -13.42 6.14
CA TRP A 402 2.68 -12.30 6.65
C TRP A 402 1.90 -10.97 6.61
N PHE A 403 1.06 -10.75 5.58
CA PHE A 403 0.15 -9.61 5.56
C PHE A 403 -0.85 -9.63 6.73
N ASN A 404 -1.27 -10.79 7.25
CA ASN A 404 -2.12 -10.82 8.45
C ASN A 404 -1.46 -10.19 9.68
N GLU A 405 -0.13 -10.05 9.68
CA GLU A 405 0.65 -9.42 10.75
C GLU A 405 1.05 -7.97 10.44
N SER A 406 0.79 -7.47 9.22
CA SER A 406 1.10 -6.10 8.83
C SER A 406 0.00 -5.13 9.29
N THR A 407 0.09 -3.85 8.91
CA THR A 407 -0.97 -2.85 9.15
C THR A 407 -1.72 -2.45 7.88
N GLU A 408 -1.27 -2.94 6.72
CA GLU A 408 -1.85 -2.67 5.39
C GLU A 408 -1.47 -3.80 4.42
N SER A 409 -2.26 -3.94 3.34
CA SER A 409 -1.97 -4.85 2.22
C SER A 409 -2.17 -4.13 0.88
N PRO A 410 -1.28 -4.31 -0.12
CA PRO A 410 -1.45 -3.71 -1.46
C PRO A 410 -2.70 -4.22 -2.18
N SER A 411 -3.35 -3.42 -3.02
CA SER A 411 -4.36 -3.97 -3.95
C SER A 411 -3.73 -4.80 -5.06
N TYR A 412 -2.52 -4.43 -5.49
CA TYR A 412 -1.71 -5.20 -6.43
C TYR A 412 -0.23 -5.10 -6.09
N PHE A 413 0.54 -6.11 -6.47
CA PHE A 413 1.99 -6.13 -6.26
C PHE A 413 2.71 -7.05 -7.22
N MET A 414 4.01 -6.81 -7.39
CA MET A 414 4.92 -7.76 -8.01
C MET A 414 5.67 -8.57 -6.96
N ALA A 415 6.16 -9.74 -7.34
CA ALA A 415 7.05 -10.53 -6.49
C ALA A 415 8.18 -11.18 -7.28
N VAL A 416 9.32 -11.34 -6.61
CA VAL A 416 10.52 -11.98 -7.13
C VAL A 416 10.88 -13.21 -6.32
N ASP A 417 11.29 -14.26 -7.02
CA ASP A 417 11.61 -15.54 -6.42
C ASP A 417 12.86 -16.17 -7.06
N SER A 418 13.12 -17.44 -6.73
CA SER A 418 14.23 -18.19 -7.30
C SER A 418 14.16 -18.32 -8.84
N THR A 419 12.94 -18.27 -9.42
CA THR A 419 12.73 -18.31 -10.87
C THR A 419 13.12 -16.98 -11.49
N THR A 420 12.69 -15.86 -10.91
CA THR A 420 13.14 -14.51 -11.31
C THR A 420 14.65 -14.42 -11.29
N LEU A 421 15.31 -14.89 -10.22
CA LEU A 421 16.77 -14.84 -10.09
C LEU A 421 17.48 -15.67 -11.18
N LYS A 422 16.95 -16.84 -11.54
CA LYS A 422 17.51 -17.65 -12.64
C LYS A 422 17.38 -16.91 -13.98
N ILE A 423 16.24 -16.28 -14.23
CA ILE A 423 15.98 -15.48 -15.44
C ILE A 423 16.93 -14.27 -15.48
N ALA A 424 17.03 -13.50 -14.40
CA ALA A 424 17.93 -12.36 -14.30
C ALA A 424 19.40 -12.75 -14.54
N ARG A 425 19.88 -13.84 -13.92
CA ARG A 425 21.24 -14.37 -14.15
C ARG A 425 21.49 -14.73 -15.61
N SER A 426 20.51 -15.36 -16.26
CA SER A 426 20.61 -15.69 -17.69
C SER A 426 20.64 -14.44 -18.56
N ALA A 427 19.78 -13.46 -18.25
CA ALA A 427 19.61 -12.25 -19.05
C ALA A 427 20.78 -11.26 -18.89
N MET A 428 21.49 -11.29 -17.77
CA MET A 428 22.58 -10.37 -17.44
C MET A 428 23.98 -10.98 -17.65
N SER A 429 24.08 -12.28 -17.89
CA SER A 429 25.36 -12.94 -18.19
C SER A 429 25.82 -12.61 -19.61
N GLN A 430 26.97 -11.94 -19.75
CA GLN A 430 27.62 -11.76 -21.06
C GLN A 430 28.14 -13.09 -21.67
N VAL A 431 28.18 -14.18 -20.90
CA VAL A 431 28.94 -15.41 -21.21
C VAL A 431 28.03 -16.60 -21.61
N GLN A 432 26.71 -16.50 -21.48
CA GLN A 432 25.80 -17.64 -21.75
C GLN A 432 25.06 -17.57 -23.10
N SER A 433 25.72 -17.10 -24.15
CA SER A 433 25.19 -17.22 -25.51
C SER A 433 25.24 -18.66 -26.09
N LEU A 434 25.77 -19.67 -25.38
CA LEU A 434 26.08 -20.95 -26.05
C LEU A 434 25.73 -22.28 -25.37
N LYS A 435 25.37 -22.40 -24.08
CA LYS A 435 25.01 -23.73 -23.51
C LYS A 435 24.07 -23.68 -22.29
N ARG A 436 22.75 -23.73 -22.51
CA ARG A 436 21.69 -24.47 -21.76
C ARG A 436 20.32 -23.93 -22.17
N GLY A 437 19.27 -24.73 -21.98
CA GLY A 437 17.92 -24.49 -22.51
C GLY A 437 17.45 -23.05 -22.36
N LYS A 438 16.76 -22.54 -23.39
CA LYS A 438 16.22 -21.19 -23.48
C LYS A 438 15.38 -20.93 -22.22
N ILE A 439 15.93 -20.18 -21.26
CA ILE A 439 15.15 -19.71 -20.12
C ILE A 439 14.17 -18.68 -20.69
N ASP A 440 12.88 -18.89 -20.44
CA ASP A 440 11.82 -18.04 -20.95
C ASP A 440 11.72 -16.76 -20.11
N PRO A 441 12.08 -15.58 -20.65
CA PRO A 441 11.97 -14.33 -19.91
C PRO A 441 10.53 -13.83 -19.75
N SER A 442 9.56 -14.43 -20.46
CA SER A 442 8.13 -14.04 -20.36
C SER A 442 7.48 -14.39 -19.03
N ARG A 443 8.20 -15.09 -18.13
CA ARG A 443 7.69 -15.55 -16.83
C ARG A 443 8.60 -15.08 -15.68
N ALA A 444 9.19 -13.90 -15.83
CA ALA A 444 10.21 -13.34 -14.95
C ALA A 444 9.67 -12.94 -13.58
N LEU A 445 8.60 -12.16 -13.54
CA LEU A 445 8.00 -11.64 -12.31
C LEU A 445 6.67 -12.31 -12.05
N LEU A 446 6.32 -12.49 -10.77
CA LEU A 446 4.95 -12.73 -10.36
C LEU A 446 4.25 -11.37 -10.27
N ILE A 447 3.03 -11.27 -10.77
CA ILE A 447 2.13 -10.13 -10.58
C ILE A 447 0.85 -10.66 -9.92
N ALA A 448 0.38 -9.96 -8.89
CA ALA A 448 -0.80 -10.33 -8.12
C ALA A 448 -1.74 -9.14 -7.95
N SER A 449 -3.04 -9.38 -7.96
CA SER A 449 -4.09 -8.39 -7.74
C SER A 449 -5.24 -8.98 -6.92
N ASP A 450 -5.80 -8.20 -6.01
CA ASP A 450 -7.00 -8.57 -5.25
C ASP A 450 -8.29 -8.41 -6.07
N GLU A 451 -8.22 -7.69 -7.19
CA GLU A 451 -9.36 -7.30 -8.01
C GLU A 451 -10.17 -8.50 -8.55
N PRO A 452 -9.58 -9.59 -9.09
CA PRO A 452 -10.38 -10.68 -9.68
C PRO A 452 -11.20 -11.46 -8.65
N ILE A 453 -10.65 -11.66 -7.46
CA ILE A 453 -11.31 -12.45 -6.41
C ILE A 453 -11.93 -11.57 -5.32
N ARG A 454 -12.16 -10.29 -5.62
CA ARG A 454 -12.92 -9.37 -4.78
C ARG A 454 -14.41 -9.57 -5.01
N VAL A 455 -15.17 -9.52 -3.93
CA VAL A 455 -16.64 -9.55 -3.97
C VAL A 455 -17.16 -8.13 -3.95
N GLU A 456 -17.92 -7.75 -4.96
CA GLU A 456 -18.63 -6.48 -5.02
C GLU A 456 -20.14 -6.67 -4.76
N PHE A 457 -20.70 -5.80 -3.93
CA PHE A 457 -22.12 -5.80 -3.55
C PHE A 457 -22.85 -4.68 -4.28
N ASN A 458 -23.73 -5.05 -5.21
CA ASN A 458 -24.40 -4.14 -6.13
C ASN A 458 -25.93 -4.15 -5.94
N ASP A 459 -26.62 -3.10 -6.41
CA ASP A 459 -28.04 -3.22 -6.73
C ASP A 459 -28.21 -3.69 -8.19
N ASP A 460 -29.41 -4.11 -8.58
CA ASP A 460 -29.70 -4.55 -9.96
C ASP A 460 -30.03 -3.39 -10.91
N GLU A 461 -30.22 -2.17 -10.40
CA GLU A 461 -30.58 -0.98 -11.19
C GLU A 461 -29.35 -0.18 -11.65
N SER A 462 -28.22 -0.28 -10.95
CA SER A 462 -26.99 0.43 -11.24
C SER A 462 -25.78 -0.51 -11.28
N CYS A 463 -24.81 -0.21 -12.14
CA CYS A 463 -23.52 -0.91 -12.14
C CYS A 463 -22.59 -0.43 -11.00
N ASN A 464 -23.12 0.22 -9.97
CA ASN A 464 -22.31 0.84 -8.92
C ASN A 464 -22.21 -0.08 -7.69
N ALA A 465 -21.00 -0.44 -7.31
CA ALA A 465 -20.74 -1.19 -6.08
C ALA A 465 -20.97 -0.33 -4.83
N TYR A 466 -21.69 -0.89 -3.86
CA TYR A 466 -22.01 -0.28 -2.57
C TYR A 466 -21.06 -0.72 -1.47
N ALA A 467 -20.53 -1.93 -1.57
CA ALA A 467 -19.47 -2.44 -0.71
C ALA A 467 -18.57 -3.41 -1.47
N GLU A 468 -17.37 -3.61 -0.96
CA GLU A 468 -16.43 -4.63 -1.44
C GLU A 468 -15.81 -5.43 -0.30
N VAL A 469 -15.42 -6.67 -0.59
CA VAL A 469 -14.61 -7.52 0.29
C VAL A 469 -13.48 -8.14 -0.52
N ARG A 470 -12.24 -8.01 -0.03
CA ARG A 470 -11.05 -8.61 -0.66
C ARG A 470 -10.83 -10.01 -0.10
N LEU A 471 -10.90 -11.03 -0.95
CA LEU A 471 -10.76 -12.42 -0.49
C LEU A 471 -9.34 -12.97 -0.58
N GLY A 472 -8.43 -12.26 -1.26
CA GLY A 472 -7.04 -12.66 -1.40
C GLY A 472 -6.43 -12.06 -2.67
N TYR A 473 -5.60 -12.83 -3.37
CA TYR A 473 -4.99 -12.42 -4.63
C TYR A 473 -5.05 -13.50 -5.70
N ALA A 474 -5.44 -13.11 -6.92
CA ALA A 474 -5.14 -13.86 -8.12
C ALA A 474 -3.76 -13.43 -8.65
N TYR A 475 -3.01 -14.36 -9.23
CA TYR A 475 -1.67 -14.06 -9.72
C TYR A 475 -1.28 -14.83 -10.98
N ALA A 476 -0.31 -14.26 -11.69
CA ALA A 476 0.26 -14.83 -12.90
C ALA A 476 1.75 -14.48 -13.01
N ARG A 477 2.46 -15.11 -13.95
CA ARG A 477 3.82 -14.70 -14.31
C ARG A 477 3.84 -13.95 -15.63
N GLN A 478 4.63 -12.88 -15.64
CA GLN A 478 4.84 -12.04 -16.82
C GLN A 478 6.32 -11.72 -17.02
N SER A 479 6.65 -11.17 -18.20
CA SER A 479 7.93 -10.50 -18.41
C SER A 479 8.02 -9.29 -17.47
N ALA A 480 9.21 -8.76 -17.24
CA ALA A 480 9.34 -7.59 -16.38
C ALA A 480 8.61 -6.37 -16.98
N ASP A 481 8.79 -6.10 -18.27
CA ASP A 481 8.11 -5.03 -19.02
C ASP A 481 6.58 -5.14 -18.91
N ASP A 482 6.03 -6.33 -19.19
CA ASP A 482 4.58 -6.57 -19.10
C ASP A 482 4.07 -6.41 -17.66
N ALA A 483 4.82 -6.86 -16.64
CA ALA A 483 4.41 -6.72 -15.24
C ALA A 483 4.35 -5.25 -14.78
N PHE A 484 5.28 -4.40 -15.24
CA PHE A 484 5.22 -2.95 -15.01
C PHE A 484 4.05 -2.31 -15.75
N SER A 485 3.83 -2.67 -17.01
CA SER A 485 2.67 -2.24 -17.79
C SER A 485 1.35 -2.62 -17.09
N THR A 486 1.22 -3.85 -16.59
CA THR A 486 0.08 -4.31 -15.78
C THR A 486 -0.08 -3.46 -14.53
N CYS A 487 0.97 -3.26 -13.73
CA CYS A 487 0.91 -2.40 -12.54
C CYS A 487 0.46 -0.98 -12.86
N THR A 488 0.95 -0.39 -13.95
CA THR A 488 0.56 0.95 -14.40
C THR A 488 -0.91 0.98 -14.81
N ASN A 489 -1.39 -0.01 -15.57
CA ASN A 489 -2.79 -0.10 -15.96
C ASN A 489 -3.72 -0.26 -14.75
N LEU A 490 -3.38 -1.12 -13.79
CA LEU A 490 -4.14 -1.26 -12.54
C LEU A 490 -4.14 0.02 -11.71
N SER A 491 -2.97 0.67 -11.57
CA SER A 491 -2.83 1.91 -10.79
C SER A 491 -3.67 3.08 -11.34
N LEU A 492 -3.84 3.11 -12.66
CA LEU A 492 -4.62 4.12 -13.38
C LEU A 492 -6.06 3.70 -13.63
N ALA A 493 -6.45 2.47 -13.24
CA ALA A 493 -7.72 1.85 -13.57
C ALA A 493 -8.04 1.89 -15.09
N ASN A 494 -7.02 1.67 -15.93
CA ASN A 494 -7.16 1.65 -17.40
C ASN A 494 -7.69 0.30 -17.91
N MET A 495 -7.31 -0.79 -17.25
CA MET A 495 -7.68 -2.17 -17.58
C MET A 495 -7.83 -2.96 -16.29
N TYR A 496 -8.71 -3.95 -16.32
CA TYR A 496 -8.84 -4.97 -15.28
C TYR A 496 -7.71 -6.00 -15.38
N PHE A 497 -7.40 -6.67 -14.28
CA PHE A 497 -6.28 -7.60 -14.18
C PHE A 497 -6.39 -8.76 -15.17
N HIS A 498 -7.59 -9.31 -15.35
CA HIS A 498 -7.86 -10.39 -16.32
C HIS A 498 -7.68 -9.94 -17.77
N GLU A 499 -7.81 -8.64 -18.06
CA GLU A 499 -7.51 -8.08 -19.40
C GLU A 499 -5.99 -7.94 -19.63
N CYS A 500 -5.20 -7.86 -18.55
CA CYS A 500 -3.75 -7.74 -18.61
C CYS A 500 -3.02 -9.09 -18.59
N VAL A 501 -3.59 -10.12 -17.94
CA VAL A 501 -2.90 -11.39 -17.68
C VAL A 501 -3.80 -12.60 -17.88
N GLU A 502 -3.20 -13.72 -18.31
CA GLU A 502 -3.81 -15.04 -18.17
C GLU A 502 -3.54 -15.53 -16.73
N ILE A 503 -4.58 -15.52 -15.89
CA ILE A 503 -4.47 -15.87 -14.46
C ILE A 503 -4.04 -17.33 -14.34
N GLU A 504 -3.00 -17.57 -13.52
CA GLU A 504 -2.45 -18.92 -13.33
C GLU A 504 -3.01 -19.63 -12.13
N ASP A 505 -3.22 -18.88 -11.04
CA ASP A 505 -3.67 -19.42 -9.77
C ASP A 505 -4.23 -18.28 -8.87
N GLU A 506 -4.86 -18.68 -7.77
CA GLU A 506 -5.43 -17.79 -6.77
C GLU A 506 -5.08 -18.27 -5.36
N GLU A 507 -4.89 -17.32 -4.45
CA GLU A 507 -4.69 -17.59 -3.03
C GLU A 507 -5.67 -16.75 -2.25
N THR A 508 -6.40 -17.38 -1.33
CA THR A 508 -7.43 -16.74 -0.52
C THR A 508 -7.02 -16.67 0.95
N TRP A 509 -7.64 -15.77 1.72
CA TRP A 509 -7.38 -15.67 3.14
C TRP A 509 -7.85 -16.94 3.88
N GLU A 510 -7.05 -17.43 4.83
CA GLU A 510 -7.36 -18.65 5.61
C GLU A 510 -8.73 -18.66 6.32
N TYR A 511 -9.35 -17.48 6.47
CA TYR A 511 -10.62 -17.33 7.17
C TYR A 511 -11.85 -17.20 6.26
N VAL A 512 -11.68 -17.24 4.93
CA VAL A 512 -12.79 -17.16 3.97
C VAL A 512 -13.22 -18.52 3.40
N ASP A 513 -12.47 -19.60 3.66
CA ASP A 513 -12.70 -20.94 3.13
C ASP A 513 -14.14 -21.45 3.30
N GLU A 514 -14.71 -21.35 4.51
CA GLU A 514 -16.07 -21.83 4.80
C GLU A 514 -17.14 -21.12 3.95
N TRP A 515 -16.92 -19.83 3.65
CA TRP A 515 -17.84 -19.07 2.82
C TRP A 515 -17.70 -19.44 1.33
N LEU A 516 -16.45 -19.66 0.88
CA LEU A 516 -16.13 -20.09 -0.48
C LEU A 516 -16.67 -21.49 -0.80
N GLU A 517 -16.75 -22.41 0.18
CA GLU A 517 -17.40 -23.71 -0.02
C GLU A 517 -18.87 -23.57 -0.48
N SER A 518 -19.56 -22.51 -0.01
CA SER A 518 -20.96 -22.23 -0.36
C SER A 518 -21.10 -21.26 -1.54
N ASN A 519 -20.06 -20.48 -1.84
CA ASN A 519 -20.02 -19.45 -2.88
C ASN A 519 -18.71 -19.59 -3.66
N PRO A 520 -18.55 -20.67 -4.44
CA PRO A 520 -17.29 -20.95 -5.11
C PRO A 520 -16.96 -19.85 -6.11
N VAL A 521 -15.66 -19.55 -6.23
CA VAL A 521 -15.15 -18.80 -7.37
C VAL A 521 -15.47 -19.59 -8.64
N ILE A 522 -16.07 -18.91 -9.60
CA ILE A 522 -16.54 -19.50 -10.84
C ILE A 522 -15.74 -18.91 -12.01
N ASP A 523 -15.06 -19.78 -12.74
CA ASP A 523 -14.47 -19.46 -14.04
C ASP A 523 -15.57 -19.43 -15.11
N GLU A 524 -16.54 -18.52 -14.97
CA GLU A 524 -17.76 -18.59 -15.77
C GLU A 524 -17.58 -18.08 -17.21
N LEU A 525 -16.54 -17.28 -17.49
CA LEU A 525 -16.24 -16.77 -18.85
C LEU A 525 -14.74 -16.48 -19.05
N GLU A 526 -14.14 -16.99 -20.14
CA GLU A 526 -12.76 -16.67 -20.58
C GLU A 526 -12.50 -15.15 -20.70
N GLU A 527 -13.56 -14.35 -20.86
CA GLU A 527 -13.49 -12.89 -21.06
C GLU A 527 -13.33 -12.09 -19.76
N TYR A 528 -13.74 -12.62 -18.60
CA TYR A 528 -13.82 -11.85 -17.35
C TYR A 528 -12.97 -12.44 -16.20
N GLY A 529 -12.38 -13.62 -16.40
CA GLY A 529 -11.59 -14.30 -15.38
C GLY A 529 -12.44 -14.91 -14.25
N PRO A 530 -11.79 -15.38 -13.16
CA PRO A 530 -12.48 -15.88 -11.98
C PRO A 530 -13.30 -14.75 -11.37
N ALA A 531 -14.57 -15.03 -11.06
CA ALA A 531 -15.44 -14.08 -10.40
C ALA A 531 -16.27 -14.81 -9.33
N ILE A 532 -16.87 -14.03 -8.43
CA ILE A 532 -17.86 -14.54 -7.47
C ILE A 532 -19.19 -13.89 -7.76
N VAL A 533 -20.27 -14.70 -7.71
CA VAL A 533 -21.64 -14.25 -8.02
C VAL A 533 -21.98 -12.98 -7.21
N SER A 534 -22.23 -11.88 -7.91
CA SER A 534 -22.60 -10.61 -7.30
C SER A 534 -23.90 -10.73 -6.50
N ALA A 535 -23.93 -10.10 -5.32
CA ALA A 535 -25.11 -10.08 -4.47
C ALA A 535 -26.19 -9.11 -5.01
N GLY A 536 -27.45 -9.38 -4.68
CA GLY A 536 -28.61 -8.59 -5.12
C GLY A 536 -29.15 -7.62 -4.08
N ALA A 537 -30.27 -6.96 -4.39
CA ALA A 537 -30.92 -6.00 -3.50
C ALA A 537 -32.37 -6.39 -3.16
N TYR A 538 -32.83 -5.95 -2.00
CA TYR A 538 -34.23 -6.04 -1.56
C TYR A 538 -34.92 -4.69 -1.79
N TYR A 539 -36.04 -4.72 -2.52
CA TYR A 539 -36.82 -3.53 -2.85
C TYR A 539 -38.03 -3.36 -1.94
N PRO A 540 -38.44 -2.12 -1.63
CA PRO A 540 -39.68 -1.86 -0.93
C PRO A 540 -40.88 -2.50 -1.65
N GLY A 541 -41.67 -3.29 -0.90
CA GLY A 541 -42.85 -3.98 -1.42
C GLY A 541 -42.57 -5.31 -2.14
N GLU A 542 -41.30 -5.74 -2.22
CA GLU A 542 -40.94 -7.03 -2.82
C GLU A 542 -40.64 -8.11 -1.77
N GLN A 543 -40.96 -9.36 -2.11
CA GLN A 543 -40.77 -10.50 -1.22
C GLN A 543 -39.47 -11.27 -1.46
N THR A 544 -38.79 -11.01 -2.57
CA THR A 544 -37.60 -11.73 -3.02
C THR A 544 -36.50 -10.75 -3.39
N MET A 545 -35.25 -11.12 -3.13
CA MET A 545 -34.10 -10.36 -3.59
C MET A 545 -34.07 -10.32 -5.12
N ARG A 546 -33.84 -9.14 -5.69
CA ARG A 546 -33.48 -9.01 -7.10
C ARG A 546 -31.99 -9.19 -7.22
N LYS A 547 -31.56 -10.25 -7.89
CA LYS A 547 -30.14 -10.44 -8.22
C LYS A 547 -29.77 -9.51 -9.38
N PRO A 548 -28.52 -9.02 -9.42
CA PRO A 548 -28.06 -8.26 -10.57
C PRO A 548 -28.25 -9.12 -11.81
N LYS A 549 -28.62 -8.50 -12.94
CA LYS A 549 -28.55 -9.19 -14.22
C LYS A 549 -27.07 -9.38 -14.56
N ILE A 550 -26.47 -10.43 -14.04
CA ILE A 550 -25.15 -10.84 -14.49
C ILE A 550 -25.38 -11.59 -15.80
N PHE A 551 -24.87 -11.03 -16.91
CA PHE A 551 -24.84 -11.64 -18.24
C PHE A 551 -26.20 -11.79 -18.96
N GLU A 552 -26.65 -10.74 -19.67
CA GLU A 552 -27.47 -10.87 -20.90
C GLU A 552 -26.64 -10.47 -22.13
#